data_AF-A0A4Y1Z9B2-F1
#
_entry.id   AF-A0A4Y1Z9B2-F1
#
_cell.length_a   1.000
_cell.length_b   1.000
_cell.length_c   1.000
_cell.angle_alpha   90.00
_cell.angle_beta   90.00
_cell.angle_gamma   90.00
#
_symmetry.space_group_name_H-M   'P 1'
#
loop_
_entity.id
_entity.type
_entity.pdbx_description
1 polymer ?
#
loop_
_entity_poly.entity_id
_entity_poly.type
_entity_poly.pdbx_seq_one_letter_code
_entity_poly.pdbx_strand_id
1 'polypeptide(L)'
;MMDNMKMSETMNSDEKMIRAHVFRGILTAMFEKKKINTVNSGLSLEQRTAEHPCFGSGPCRNARVHLPIAPRCNIQCNYCVRKFDCCNESRPGVTSKVLSASEAFERYIELKKHLKNLKVVGIAGPGDTLANFEETRKTLKLIRMYDPDVTFCVSTNGLMLPFYAKELVELGVTHFTVTINAVDVEIGAKIYKFINYFGKLYSGREAATILLANQLAGLKVLKDYDVVTKVNCVALKGINEHHIPEIAKKIKTIGVYMSNIMPHIPVPGSVFQYLDRLKSEDIDELRDTCEVDLKQMRHCRQCRADAVGTLDKDLSLSDIYQQCATHCTVKEKTKPTRSSDSSAYFSGEEQEEHDHRLQLKRYAVATSNGAIVDTHFGQAKEFYIYASDGKIAHLVEKRKVEHYCNGYDDCQESKDDKWEGILRAIADCSAVLALRIGNVPNKKLLDIGIEPIVTVDTVANAVNQAALQSKRQAQNSKSMPNQIE
;
A
#
# COMPACT_ATOMS: atom_id res chain seq x y z
N MET A 1 -15.80 -36.36 33.75
CA MET A 1 -14.78 -35.55 33.03
C MET A 1 -14.24 -34.45 33.96
N MET A 2 -13.86 -34.86 35.16
CA MET A 2 -12.96 -34.17 36.07
C MET A 2 -11.89 -35.24 36.39
N ASP A 3 -10.68 -34.81 36.71
CA ASP A 3 -9.46 -35.61 36.90
C ASP A 3 -8.59 -35.76 35.66
N ASN A 4 -7.75 -34.74 35.44
CA ASN A 4 -6.30 -34.88 35.30
C ASN A 4 -5.65 -33.48 35.29
N MET A 5 -5.62 -32.84 36.45
CA MET A 5 -4.76 -31.68 36.73
C MET A 5 -4.05 -31.95 38.04
N LYS A 6 -2.90 -32.63 37.98
CA LYS A 6 -1.84 -32.56 38.99
C LYS A 6 -0.54 -33.07 38.38
N MET A 7 0.53 -32.31 38.63
CA MET A 7 1.94 -32.45 38.20
C MET A 7 2.22 -31.88 36.78
N SER A 8 3.10 -30.90 36.57
CA SER A 8 4.27 -30.44 37.33
C SER A 8 4.24 -28.93 37.65
N GLU A 9 4.40 -28.60 38.94
CA GLU A 9 4.63 -27.24 39.43
C GLU A 9 6.13 -26.90 39.37
N THR A 10 6.64 -26.57 38.17
CA THR A 10 7.85 -25.76 38.02
C THR A 10 7.79 -25.02 36.68
N MET A 11 6.92 -24.01 36.57
CA MET A 11 6.97 -23.07 35.45
C MET A 11 7.51 -21.73 35.97
N ASN A 12 8.57 -21.25 35.35
CA ASN A 12 9.27 -20.02 35.72
C ASN A 12 8.35 -18.79 35.54
N SER A 13 8.59 -17.70 36.29
CA SER A 13 7.78 -16.46 36.24
C SER A 13 7.64 -15.89 34.82
N ASP A 14 8.66 -16.10 33.99
CA ASP A 14 8.74 -15.59 32.63
C ASP A 14 7.76 -16.33 31.69
N GLU A 15 7.58 -17.65 31.85
CA GLU A 15 6.63 -18.43 31.05
C GLU A 15 5.17 -18.08 31.37
N LYS A 16 4.87 -17.73 32.63
CA LYS A 16 3.54 -17.26 33.03
C LYS A 16 3.22 -15.89 32.42
N MET A 17 4.19 -14.98 32.35
CA MET A 17 4.00 -13.67 31.72
C MET A 17 3.86 -13.77 30.20
N ILE A 18 4.65 -14.64 29.56
CA ILE A 18 4.58 -14.92 28.10
C ILE A 18 3.21 -15.52 27.73
N ARG A 19 2.70 -16.48 28.51
CA ARG A 19 1.34 -17.01 28.32
C ARG A 19 0.30 -15.91 28.38
N ALA A 20 0.39 -14.98 29.33
CA ALA A 20 -0.57 -13.89 29.48
C ALA A 20 -0.59 -12.91 28.28
N HIS A 21 0.56 -12.59 27.69
CA HIS A 21 0.64 -11.69 26.54
C HIS A 21 0.25 -12.35 25.22
N VAL A 22 0.67 -13.61 25.00
CA VAL A 22 0.25 -14.41 23.85
C VAL A 22 -1.25 -14.71 23.88
N PHE A 23 -1.82 -15.03 25.06
CA PHE A 23 -3.26 -15.25 25.21
C PHE A 23 -4.09 -14.01 24.88
N ARG A 24 -3.63 -12.80 25.22
CA ARG A 24 -4.38 -11.57 24.96
C ARG A 24 -4.50 -11.25 23.45
N GLY A 25 -3.49 -11.60 22.66
CA GLY A 25 -3.55 -11.52 21.19
C GLY A 25 -4.44 -12.61 20.58
N ILE A 26 -4.36 -13.83 21.09
CA ILE A 26 -5.17 -14.97 20.62
C ILE A 26 -6.66 -14.79 20.95
N LEU A 27 -7.02 -14.28 22.15
CA LEU A 27 -8.43 -14.08 22.54
C LEU A 27 -9.15 -13.06 21.63
N THR A 28 -8.46 -12.01 21.18
CA THR A 28 -9.05 -11.01 20.26
C THR A 28 -9.35 -11.62 18.88
N ALA A 29 -8.55 -12.60 18.43
CA ALA A 29 -8.76 -13.29 17.16
C ALA A 29 -9.79 -14.44 17.24
N MET A 30 -10.06 -14.98 18.43
CA MET A 30 -10.86 -16.20 18.60
C MET A 30 -12.38 -15.99 18.64
N PHE A 31 -12.91 -14.76 18.74
CA PHE A 31 -14.33 -14.54 19.05
C PHE A 31 -15.28 -14.19 17.89
N GLU A 32 -14.86 -14.19 16.63
CA GLU A 32 -15.81 -14.08 15.51
C GLU A 32 -15.39 -14.94 14.31
N LYS A 33 -15.83 -16.21 14.30
CA LYS A 33 -15.89 -17.01 13.07
C LYS A 33 -17.06 -16.54 12.19
N LYS A 34 -16.97 -15.33 11.65
CA LYS A 34 -17.72 -15.03 10.42
C LYS A 34 -16.99 -15.71 9.28
N LYS A 35 -17.68 -16.53 8.49
CA LYS A 35 -17.16 -16.98 7.19
C LYS A 35 -16.94 -15.74 6.34
N ILE A 36 -15.70 -15.25 6.31
CA ILE A 36 -15.29 -14.26 5.32
C ILE A 36 -15.25 -15.03 4.01
N ASN A 37 -16.12 -14.68 3.07
CA ASN A 37 -16.01 -15.19 1.70
C ASN A 37 -14.72 -14.61 1.12
N THR A 38 -13.64 -15.37 1.23
CA THR A 38 -12.39 -15.03 0.57
C THR A 38 -12.62 -15.12 -0.94
N VAL A 39 -12.12 -14.12 -1.67
CA VAL A 39 -12.11 -14.13 -3.13
C VAL A 39 -11.46 -15.46 -3.56
N ASN A 40 -12.19 -16.25 -4.37
CA ASN A 40 -11.78 -17.56 -4.90
C ASN A 40 -11.87 -18.79 -3.98
N SER A 41 -12.78 -18.82 -3.00
CA SER A 41 -12.99 -19.97 -2.09
C SER A 41 -13.35 -21.32 -2.75
N GLY A 42 -13.60 -21.35 -4.06
CA GLY A 42 -13.86 -22.56 -4.85
C GLY A 42 -12.70 -23.04 -5.75
N LEU A 43 -11.59 -22.31 -5.79
CA LEU A 43 -10.41 -22.64 -6.61
C LEU A 43 -9.33 -23.33 -5.77
N SER A 44 -8.58 -24.25 -6.38
CA SER A 44 -7.40 -24.85 -5.73
C SER A 44 -6.32 -23.79 -5.45
N LEU A 45 -5.39 -24.07 -4.53
CA LEU A 45 -4.29 -23.14 -4.24
C LEU A 45 -3.42 -22.88 -5.48
N GLU A 46 -3.23 -23.90 -6.32
CA GLU A 46 -2.53 -23.79 -7.60
C GLU A 46 -3.24 -22.85 -8.56
N GLN A 47 -4.57 -22.94 -8.67
CA GLN A 47 -5.37 -22.06 -9.52
C GLN A 47 -5.32 -20.60 -9.02
N ARG A 48 -5.38 -20.40 -7.70
CA ARG A 48 -5.28 -19.08 -7.06
C ARG A 48 -3.92 -18.41 -7.24
N THR A 49 -2.87 -19.21 -7.40
CA THR A 49 -1.48 -18.74 -7.52
C THR A 49 -0.94 -18.75 -8.94
N ALA A 50 -1.67 -19.33 -9.91
CA ALA A 50 -1.22 -19.49 -11.29
C ALA A 50 -0.83 -18.15 -11.94
N GLU A 51 -1.57 -17.09 -11.63
CA GLU A 51 -1.30 -15.75 -12.15
C GLU A 51 -0.26 -14.97 -11.33
N HIS A 52 0.15 -15.46 -10.16
CA HIS A 52 1.06 -14.74 -9.28
C HIS A 52 2.53 -15.06 -9.63
N PRO A 53 3.37 -14.04 -9.99
CA PRO A 53 4.74 -14.27 -10.45
C PRO A 53 5.63 -15.03 -9.45
N CYS A 54 5.45 -14.79 -8.16
CA CYS A 54 6.26 -15.44 -7.11
C CYS A 54 5.75 -16.81 -6.60
N PHE A 55 4.55 -17.26 -6.99
CA PHE A 55 3.95 -18.50 -6.46
C PHE A 55 3.65 -19.54 -7.55
N GLY A 56 3.50 -19.08 -8.81
CA GLY A 56 3.29 -19.95 -9.97
C GLY A 56 4.55 -20.73 -10.36
N SER A 57 4.35 -21.85 -11.07
CA SER A 57 5.43 -22.74 -11.52
C SER A 57 5.88 -22.48 -12.97
N GLY A 58 5.31 -21.48 -13.66
CA GLY A 58 5.55 -21.19 -15.08
C GLY A 58 6.29 -19.86 -15.33
N PRO A 59 6.60 -19.54 -16.60
CA PRO A 59 7.23 -18.26 -16.96
C PRO A 59 6.39 -17.09 -16.44
N CYS A 60 7.05 -16.10 -15.84
CA CYS A 60 6.39 -14.94 -15.23
C CYS A 60 5.81 -14.02 -16.30
N ARG A 61 4.62 -14.35 -16.81
CA ARG A 61 3.91 -13.57 -17.83
C ARG A 61 3.20 -12.35 -17.23
N ASN A 62 2.83 -12.42 -15.97
CA ASN A 62 2.13 -11.36 -15.28
C ASN A 62 3.09 -10.41 -14.59
N ALA A 63 2.78 -9.12 -14.66
CA ALA A 63 3.53 -8.10 -13.98
C ALA A 63 3.08 -7.95 -12.53
N ARG A 64 4.05 -7.60 -11.68
CA ARG A 64 3.88 -7.18 -10.28
C ARG A 64 4.40 -5.76 -10.10
N VAL A 65 3.79 -5.03 -9.17
CA VAL A 65 4.31 -3.76 -8.66
C VAL A 65 4.49 -3.88 -7.16
N HIS A 66 5.63 -3.43 -6.63
CA HIS A 66 5.79 -3.19 -5.20
C HIS A 66 5.66 -1.69 -4.90
N LEU A 67 4.88 -1.37 -3.87
CA LEU A 67 4.65 0.01 -3.43
C LEU A 67 5.43 0.26 -2.13
N PRO A 68 6.48 1.10 -2.16
CA PRO A 68 7.35 1.33 -1.00
C PRO A 68 6.71 2.32 -0.02
N ILE A 69 5.72 1.86 0.74
CA ILE A 69 4.93 2.67 1.68
C ILE A 69 5.24 2.37 3.16
N ALA A 70 6.11 1.39 3.44
CA ALA A 70 6.26 0.84 4.78
C ALA A 70 7.66 1.11 5.37
N PRO A 71 8.06 2.35 5.70
CA PRO A 71 9.44 2.68 6.07
C PRO A 71 9.87 2.18 7.46
N ARG A 72 8.93 2.05 8.41
CA ARG A 72 9.26 1.59 9.77
C ARG A 72 9.40 0.06 9.81
N CYS A 73 10.26 -0.44 10.68
CA CYS A 73 10.34 -1.85 11.02
C CYS A 73 10.43 -1.98 12.54
N ASN A 74 9.74 -2.98 13.07
CA ASN A 74 9.58 -3.30 14.48
C ASN A 74 10.54 -4.42 14.96
N ILE A 75 11.44 -4.90 14.10
CA ILE A 75 12.54 -5.80 14.47
C ILE A 75 13.86 -5.27 13.93
N GLN A 76 14.97 -5.78 14.48
CA GLN A 76 16.31 -5.57 13.92
C GLN A 76 16.99 -6.92 13.71
N CYS A 77 17.05 -7.37 12.45
CA CYS A 77 17.85 -8.54 12.07
C CYS A 77 19.35 -8.19 12.07
N ASN A 78 20.20 -9.14 12.44
CA ASN A 78 21.66 -8.94 12.44
C ASN A 78 22.27 -8.81 11.03
N TYR A 79 21.55 -9.23 9.98
CA TYR A 79 21.94 -9.04 8.57
C TYR A 79 21.34 -7.79 7.92
N CYS A 80 20.61 -6.93 8.65
CA CYS A 80 19.92 -5.77 8.08
C CYS A 80 20.56 -4.44 8.49
N VAL A 81 20.63 -3.50 7.54
CA VAL A 81 20.94 -2.09 7.79
C VAL A 81 19.74 -1.25 7.38
N ARG A 82 19.17 -0.50 8.34
CA ARG A 82 17.90 0.25 8.18
C ARG A 82 17.94 1.40 7.16
N LYS A 83 19.12 1.73 6.63
CA LYS A 83 19.30 2.71 5.54
C LYS A 83 18.82 2.17 4.19
N PHE A 84 18.68 0.84 4.08
CA PHE A 84 18.27 0.14 2.86
C PHE A 84 16.91 -0.54 3.07
N ASP A 85 16.28 -0.89 1.96
CA ASP A 85 15.09 -1.72 1.88
C ASP A 85 15.31 -3.08 2.59
N CYS A 86 14.21 -3.62 3.09
CA CYS A 86 14.19 -4.84 3.89
C CYS A 86 14.83 -6.01 3.14
N CYS A 87 15.93 -6.54 3.70
CA CYS A 87 16.68 -7.65 3.11
C CYS A 87 15.90 -8.98 3.05
N ASN A 88 14.75 -9.04 3.71
CA ASN A 88 13.87 -10.22 3.70
C ASN A 88 13.10 -10.38 2.38
N GLU A 89 12.92 -9.29 1.62
CA GLU A 89 12.24 -9.34 0.32
C GLU A 89 13.03 -8.69 -0.80
N SER A 90 13.91 -7.76 -0.45
CA SER A 90 14.72 -7.02 -1.39
C SER A 90 16.18 -7.44 -1.32
N ARG A 91 16.80 -7.44 -2.49
CA ARG A 91 18.26 -7.53 -2.57
C ARG A 91 18.87 -6.39 -1.73
N PRO A 92 19.95 -6.65 -0.98
CA PRO A 92 20.52 -5.61 -0.13
C PRO A 92 21.07 -4.40 -0.88
N GLY A 93 21.20 -3.28 -0.16
CA GLY A 93 21.81 -2.05 -0.67
C GLY A 93 20.89 -1.19 -1.54
N VAL A 94 19.61 -1.57 -1.66
CA VAL A 94 18.60 -0.79 -2.40
C VAL A 94 17.92 0.18 -1.45
N THR A 95 17.63 1.39 -1.90
CA THR A 95 16.81 2.35 -1.15
C THR A 95 15.67 2.81 -2.06
N SER A 96 14.45 2.52 -1.66
CA SER A 96 13.26 3.00 -2.38
C SER A 96 12.82 4.37 -1.86
N LYS A 97 12.35 5.24 -2.76
CA LYS A 97 11.65 6.47 -2.37
C LYS A 97 10.33 6.07 -1.69
N VAL A 98 10.22 6.39 -0.41
CA VAL A 98 9.00 6.15 0.37
C VAL A 98 7.85 6.97 -0.19
N LEU A 99 6.67 6.35 -0.29
CA LEU A 99 5.43 6.99 -0.73
C LEU A 99 4.43 7.05 0.40
N SER A 100 3.61 8.10 0.36
CA SER A 100 2.30 8.09 1.01
C SER A 100 1.31 7.18 0.26
N ALA A 101 0.19 6.86 0.89
CA ALA A 101 -0.87 6.04 0.33
C ALA A 101 -1.46 6.66 -0.94
N SER A 102 -1.61 7.99 -0.98
CA SER A 102 -2.08 8.72 -2.16
C SER A 102 -1.08 8.63 -3.31
N GLU A 103 0.22 8.88 -3.05
CA GLU A 103 1.27 8.75 -4.08
C GLU A 103 1.41 7.31 -4.58
N ALA A 104 1.25 6.32 -3.69
CA ALA A 104 1.28 4.90 -4.05
C ALA A 104 0.07 4.51 -4.93
N PHE A 105 -1.11 5.06 -4.63
CA PHE A 105 -2.29 4.88 -5.43
C PHE A 105 -2.17 5.54 -6.81
N GLU A 106 -1.67 6.78 -6.88
CA GLU A 106 -1.39 7.47 -8.14
C GLU A 106 -0.39 6.69 -9.00
N ARG A 107 0.69 6.21 -8.37
CA ARG A 107 1.68 5.34 -9.03
C ARG A 107 1.04 4.07 -9.57
N TYR A 108 0.17 3.44 -8.80
CA TYR A 108 -0.52 2.23 -9.22
C TYR A 108 -1.40 2.48 -10.46
N ILE A 109 -2.21 3.54 -10.44
CA ILE A 109 -3.06 3.93 -11.58
C ILE A 109 -2.19 4.13 -12.83
N GLU A 110 -1.10 4.86 -12.70
CA GLU A 110 -0.22 5.15 -13.83
C GLU A 110 0.39 3.88 -14.41
N LEU A 111 0.93 3.00 -13.55
CA LEU A 111 1.48 1.73 -13.99
C LEU A 111 0.44 0.81 -14.62
N LYS A 112 -0.81 0.84 -14.15
CA LYS A 112 -1.91 0.03 -14.71
C LYS A 112 -2.23 0.42 -16.14
N LYS A 113 -2.09 1.70 -16.52
CA LYS A 113 -2.28 2.16 -17.91
C LYS A 113 -1.24 1.57 -18.86
N HIS A 114 0.02 1.49 -18.41
CA HIS A 114 1.15 1.04 -19.24
C HIS A 114 1.34 -0.48 -19.22
N LEU A 115 0.96 -1.14 -18.13
CA LEU A 115 1.16 -2.57 -17.92
C LEU A 115 -0.19 -3.30 -17.91
N LYS A 116 -0.71 -3.62 -19.10
CA LYS A 116 -1.98 -4.37 -19.23
C LYS A 116 -1.95 -5.75 -18.55
N ASN A 117 -0.76 -6.33 -18.39
CA ASN A 117 -0.53 -7.59 -17.67
C ASN A 117 -0.24 -7.41 -16.17
N LEU A 118 -0.43 -6.20 -15.59
CA LEU A 118 -0.30 -5.96 -14.16
C LEU A 118 -1.46 -6.60 -13.39
N LYS A 119 -1.15 -7.71 -12.70
CA LYS A 119 -2.11 -8.51 -11.93
C LYS A 119 -1.88 -8.48 -10.44
N VAL A 120 -0.65 -8.20 -10.00
CA VAL A 120 -0.26 -8.27 -8.59
C VAL A 120 0.26 -6.94 -8.08
N VAL A 121 -0.27 -6.50 -6.93
CA VAL A 121 0.25 -5.38 -6.15
C VAL A 121 0.79 -5.93 -4.83
N GLY A 122 2.06 -5.62 -4.57
CA GLY A 122 2.80 -6.03 -3.39
C GLY A 122 3.13 -4.87 -2.46
N ILE A 123 3.10 -5.11 -1.15
CA ILE A 123 3.73 -4.22 -0.15
C ILE A 123 4.81 -5.04 0.57
N ALA A 124 6.06 -4.62 0.42
CA ALA A 124 7.24 -5.41 0.82
C ALA A 124 8.34 -4.61 1.54
N GLY A 125 8.15 -3.31 1.79
CA GLY A 125 9.16 -2.49 2.47
C GLY A 125 8.97 -0.99 2.26
N PRO A 126 9.99 -0.15 2.55
CA PRO A 126 11.39 -0.50 2.91
C PRO A 126 11.64 -1.20 4.26
N GLY A 127 10.70 -1.16 5.19
CA GLY A 127 10.74 -1.80 6.51
C GLY A 127 9.81 -3.01 6.58
N ASP A 128 8.94 -3.06 7.60
CA ASP A 128 7.92 -4.11 7.73
C ASP A 128 6.52 -3.54 7.48
N THR A 129 5.74 -4.23 6.67
CA THR A 129 4.39 -3.80 6.28
C THR A 129 3.49 -3.60 7.51
N LEU A 130 3.52 -4.51 8.48
CA LEU A 130 2.64 -4.47 9.63
C LEU A 130 3.10 -3.47 10.70
N ALA A 131 4.37 -3.09 10.72
CA ALA A 131 4.84 -1.94 11.48
C ALA A 131 4.27 -0.60 10.93
N ASN A 132 3.77 -0.58 9.70
CA ASN A 132 3.17 0.59 9.02
C ASN A 132 1.70 0.34 8.65
N PHE A 133 0.98 -0.41 9.48
CA PHE A 133 -0.34 -0.94 9.18
C PHE A 133 -1.36 0.09 8.68
N GLU A 134 -1.44 1.27 9.29
CA GLU A 134 -2.39 2.31 8.85
C GLU A 134 -2.15 2.77 7.40
N GLU A 135 -0.89 2.91 7.00
CA GLU A 135 -0.53 3.32 5.64
C GLU A 135 -0.80 2.19 4.64
N THR A 136 -0.48 0.96 5.02
CA THR A 136 -0.82 -0.26 4.28
C THR A 136 -2.31 -0.38 4.06
N ARG A 137 -3.10 -0.25 5.12
CA ARG A 137 -4.56 -0.33 5.07
C ARG A 137 -5.15 0.71 4.13
N LYS A 138 -4.76 1.98 4.27
CA LYS A 138 -5.23 3.07 3.40
C LYS A 138 -4.91 2.80 1.94
N THR A 139 -3.67 2.41 1.64
CA THR A 139 -3.21 2.12 0.28
C THR A 139 -4.01 0.98 -0.36
N LEU A 140 -4.16 -0.15 0.34
CA LEU A 140 -4.91 -1.30 -0.16
C LEU A 140 -6.39 -0.96 -0.36
N LYS A 141 -6.99 -0.18 0.54
CA LYS A 141 -8.38 0.28 0.40
C LYS A 141 -8.59 1.14 -0.84
N LEU A 142 -7.72 2.13 -1.08
CA LEU A 142 -7.79 2.99 -2.26
C LEU A 142 -7.65 2.16 -3.55
N ILE A 143 -6.69 1.24 -3.60
CA ILE A 143 -6.48 0.39 -4.77
C ILE A 143 -7.69 -0.53 -4.99
N ARG A 144 -8.22 -1.17 -3.94
CA ARG A 144 -9.36 -2.09 -4.06
C ARG A 144 -10.63 -1.40 -4.56
N MET A 145 -10.83 -0.13 -4.17
CA MET A 145 -11.95 0.68 -4.66
C MET A 145 -11.85 0.99 -6.16
N TYR A 146 -10.63 1.03 -6.71
CA TYR A 146 -10.38 1.33 -8.13
C TYR A 146 -10.25 0.07 -9.00
N ASP A 147 -9.53 -0.94 -8.53
CA ASP A 147 -9.33 -2.23 -9.20
C ASP A 147 -9.80 -3.37 -8.26
N PRO A 148 -11.09 -3.77 -8.35
CA PRO A 148 -11.64 -4.85 -7.55
C PRO A 148 -11.04 -6.22 -7.81
N ASP A 149 -10.34 -6.42 -8.94
CA ASP A 149 -9.87 -7.73 -9.41
C ASP A 149 -8.36 -7.93 -9.16
N VAL A 150 -7.63 -6.87 -8.81
CA VAL A 150 -6.18 -6.98 -8.56
C VAL A 150 -5.88 -7.91 -7.38
N THR A 151 -4.83 -8.71 -7.53
CA THR A 151 -4.34 -9.57 -6.46
C THR A 151 -3.41 -8.78 -5.55
N PHE A 152 -3.72 -8.79 -4.24
CA PHE A 152 -2.85 -8.21 -3.23
C PHE A 152 -1.92 -9.25 -2.62
N CYS A 153 -0.66 -8.86 -2.47
CA CYS A 153 0.37 -9.61 -1.79
C CYS A 153 1.04 -8.75 -0.72
N VAL A 154 1.26 -9.30 0.46
CA VAL A 154 1.94 -8.61 1.56
C VAL A 154 3.10 -9.45 2.06
N SER A 155 4.24 -8.82 2.28
CA SER A 155 5.33 -9.42 3.06
C SER A 155 5.44 -8.82 4.46
N THR A 156 5.80 -9.65 5.43
CA THR A 156 6.06 -9.24 6.81
C THR A 156 7.07 -10.14 7.51
N ASN A 157 7.72 -9.61 8.55
CA ASN A 157 8.45 -10.41 9.51
C ASN A 157 7.55 -11.22 10.47
N GLY A 158 6.24 -10.94 10.51
CA GLY A 158 5.25 -11.72 11.24
C GLY A 158 5.02 -11.33 12.71
N LEU A 159 5.78 -10.38 13.28
CA LEU A 159 5.65 -10.00 14.70
C LEU A 159 4.24 -9.48 15.05
N MET A 160 3.61 -8.75 14.15
CA MET A 160 2.28 -8.15 14.36
C MET A 160 1.17 -8.88 13.60
N LEU A 161 1.49 -10.01 12.95
CA LEU A 161 0.57 -10.73 12.09
C LEU A 161 -0.70 -11.23 12.81
N PRO A 162 -0.64 -11.74 14.06
CA PRO A 162 -1.85 -12.16 14.78
C PRO A 162 -2.90 -11.06 14.95
N PHE A 163 -2.48 -9.79 14.99
CA PHE A 163 -3.36 -8.64 15.24
C PHE A 163 -3.99 -8.09 13.96
N TYR A 164 -3.26 -8.14 12.85
CA TYR A 164 -3.65 -7.45 11.62
C TYR A 164 -4.06 -8.38 10.47
N ALA A 165 -3.85 -9.70 10.60
CA ALA A 165 -4.17 -10.65 9.54
C ALA A 165 -5.64 -10.59 9.11
N LYS A 166 -6.59 -10.58 10.07
CA LYS A 166 -8.03 -10.52 9.77
C LYS A 166 -8.38 -9.33 8.88
N GLU A 167 -7.98 -8.13 9.27
CA GLU A 167 -8.32 -6.90 8.53
C GLU A 167 -7.66 -6.87 7.14
N LEU A 168 -6.44 -7.41 6.98
CA LEU A 168 -5.83 -7.55 5.65
C LEU A 168 -6.59 -8.53 4.76
N VAL A 169 -7.04 -9.66 5.31
CA VAL A 169 -7.87 -10.62 4.57
C VAL A 169 -9.20 -9.98 4.16
N GLU A 170 -9.84 -9.21 5.05
CA GLU A 170 -11.08 -8.45 4.77
C GLU A 170 -10.90 -7.42 3.66
N LEU A 171 -9.70 -6.81 3.54
CA LEU A 171 -9.35 -5.90 2.44
C LEU A 171 -9.04 -6.63 1.12
N GLY A 172 -9.08 -7.97 1.13
CA GLY A 172 -8.85 -8.80 -0.05
C GLY A 172 -7.38 -9.17 -0.27
N VAL A 173 -6.55 -9.18 0.77
CA VAL A 173 -5.21 -9.77 0.68
C VAL A 173 -5.32 -11.30 0.65
N THR A 174 -4.85 -11.90 -0.44
CA THR A 174 -4.95 -13.35 -0.68
C THR A 174 -3.61 -14.06 -0.60
N HIS A 175 -2.50 -13.32 -0.71
CA HIS A 175 -1.14 -13.84 -0.69
C HIS A 175 -0.31 -13.17 0.40
N PHE A 176 0.28 -13.98 1.27
CA PHE A 176 1.15 -13.53 2.34
C PHE A 176 2.52 -14.16 2.22
N THR A 177 3.57 -13.36 2.43
CA THR A 177 4.92 -13.86 2.66
C THR A 177 5.33 -13.52 4.09
N VAL A 178 5.72 -14.54 4.86
CA VAL A 178 6.20 -14.36 6.24
C VAL A 178 7.66 -14.78 6.29
N THR A 179 8.53 -13.94 6.84
CA THR A 179 9.95 -14.32 7.00
C THR A 179 10.18 -15.00 8.34
N ILE A 180 10.58 -16.26 8.33
CA ILE A 180 10.87 -17.08 9.52
C ILE A 180 12.23 -17.73 9.33
N ASN A 181 13.21 -17.31 10.13
CA ASN A 181 14.60 -17.80 10.01
C ASN A 181 14.98 -18.84 11.08
N ALA A 182 14.11 -19.08 12.05
CA ALA A 182 14.31 -20.06 13.11
C ALA A 182 12.97 -20.53 13.68
N VAL A 183 12.91 -21.79 14.09
CA VAL A 183 11.84 -22.35 14.95
C VAL A 183 12.40 -22.87 16.28
N ASP A 184 13.68 -22.62 16.52
CA ASP A 184 14.38 -22.78 17.78
C ASP A 184 14.72 -21.39 18.35
N VAL A 185 14.50 -21.20 19.65
CA VAL A 185 14.66 -19.90 20.32
C VAL A 185 16.13 -19.48 20.42
N GLU A 186 17.04 -20.42 20.65
CA GLU A 186 18.47 -20.13 20.79
C GLU A 186 19.08 -19.71 19.45
N ILE A 187 18.68 -20.38 18.37
CA ILE A 187 19.05 -19.98 17.00
C ILE A 187 18.44 -18.61 16.68
N GLY A 188 17.16 -18.41 16.98
CA GLY A 188 16.49 -17.12 16.77
C GLY A 188 17.18 -15.96 17.50
N ALA A 189 17.63 -16.18 18.75
CA ALA A 189 18.32 -15.18 19.56
C ALA A 189 19.66 -14.72 18.95
N LYS A 190 20.30 -15.57 18.14
CA LYS A 190 21.52 -15.21 17.38
C LYS A 190 21.20 -14.35 16.15
N ILE A 191 19.99 -14.46 15.60
CA ILE A 191 19.61 -13.82 14.33
C ILE A 191 19.06 -12.40 14.54
N TYR A 192 18.32 -12.17 15.63
CA TYR A 192 17.62 -10.90 15.87
C TYR A 192 18.26 -10.14 17.02
N LYS A 193 18.71 -8.91 16.77
CA LYS A 193 19.31 -8.02 17.78
C LYS A 193 18.31 -7.59 18.83
N PHE A 194 17.13 -7.14 18.37
CA PHE A 194 16.02 -6.74 19.22
C PHE A 194 14.70 -6.78 18.44
N ILE A 195 13.59 -6.76 19.18
CA ILE A 195 12.25 -6.46 18.67
C ILE A 195 11.64 -5.29 19.47
N ASN A 196 10.78 -4.50 18.83
CA ASN A 196 9.91 -3.53 19.47
C ASN A 196 8.48 -4.07 19.40
N TYR A 197 7.98 -4.55 20.54
CA TYR A 197 6.63 -5.11 20.66
C TYR A 197 5.81 -4.21 21.57
N PHE A 198 4.78 -3.57 21.00
CA PHE A 198 3.94 -2.58 21.69
C PHE A 198 4.71 -1.48 22.43
N GLY A 199 5.78 -0.96 21.81
CA GLY A 199 6.58 0.13 22.36
C GLY A 199 7.68 -0.31 23.32
N LYS A 200 7.71 -1.59 23.72
CA LYS A 200 8.77 -2.15 24.56
C LYS A 200 9.82 -2.88 23.72
N LEU A 201 11.09 -2.59 23.99
CA LEU A 201 12.22 -3.28 23.39
C LEU A 201 12.53 -4.57 24.16
N TYR A 202 12.70 -5.66 23.42
CA TYR A 202 13.17 -6.95 23.92
C TYR A 202 14.39 -7.38 23.13
N SER A 203 15.30 -8.15 23.74
CA SER A 203 16.50 -8.69 23.09
C SER A 203 16.75 -10.15 23.49
N GLY A 204 17.72 -10.80 22.83
CA GLY A 204 18.14 -12.17 23.14
C GLY A 204 17.00 -13.20 23.05
N ARG A 205 16.98 -14.14 23.99
CA ARG A 205 15.99 -15.23 24.04
C ARG A 205 14.55 -14.74 24.16
N GLU A 206 14.32 -13.67 24.93
CA GLU A 206 12.97 -13.09 25.08
C GLU A 206 12.43 -12.58 23.74
N ALA A 207 13.24 -11.82 23.01
CA ALA A 207 12.88 -11.31 21.68
C ALA A 207 12.58 -12.45 20.70
N ALA A 208 13.45 -13.46 20.65
CA ALA A 208 13.29 -14.61 19.78
C ALA A 208 12.02 -15.41 20.10
N THR A 209 11.74 -15.60 21.40
CA THR A 209 10.53 -16.30 21.87
C THR A 209 9.25 -15.55 21.46
N ILE A 210 9.19 -14.24 21.71
CA ILE A 210 8.03 -13.42 21.36
C ILE A 210 7.82 -13.40 19.84
N LEU A 211 8.89 -13.19 19.07
CA LEU A 211 8.81 -13.15 17.61
C LEU A 211 8.31 -14.48 17.04
N LEU A 212 8.92 -15.59 17.46
CA LEU A 212 8.52 -16.93 17.00
C LEU A 212 7.06 -17.23 17.36
N ALA A 213 6.65 -16.94 18.59
CA ALA A 213 5.27 -17.17 19.03
C ALA A 213 4.26 -16.39 18.16
N ASN A 214 4.53 -15.12 17.88
CA ASN A 214 3.66 -14.30 17.04
C ASN A 214 3.67 -14.74 15.57
N GLN A 215 4.83 -15.14 15.03
CA GLN A 215 4.94 -15.66 13.66
C GLN A 215 4.09 -16.93 13.49
N LEU A 216 4.24 -17.91 14.38
CA LEU A 216 3.50 -19.18 14.30
C LEU A 216 1.99 -18.96 14.53
N ALA A 217 1.61 -18.11 15.49
CA ALA A 217 0.22 -17.75 15.70
C ALA A 217 -0.37 -17.03 14.48
N GLY A 218 0.39 -16.12 13.86
CA GLY A 218 -0.03 -15.42 12.65
C GLY A 218 -0.21 -16.36 11.47
N LEU A 219 0.70 -17.30 11.25
CA LEU A 219 0.55 -18.35 10.23
C LEU A 219 -0.73 -19.18 10.46
N LYS A 220 -1.05 -19.51 11.71
CA LYS A 220 -2.26 -20.24 12.05
C LYS A 220 -3.52 -19.44 11.72
N VAL A 221 -3.53 -18.14 12.03
CA VAL A 221 -4.62 -17.23 11.64
C VAL A 221 -4.79 -17.19 10.13
N LEU A 222 -3.70 -17.04 9.36
CA LEU A 222 -3.74 -17.05 7.90
C LEU A 222 -4.29 -18.38 7.36
N LYS A 223 -3.89 -19.52 7.94
CA LYS A 223 -4.43 -20.82 7.55
C LYS A 223 -5.93 -20.92 7.81
N ASP A 224 -6.41 -20.41 8.96
CA ASP A 224 -7.82 -20.47 9.33
C ASP A 224 -8.70 -19.60 8.41
N TYR A 225 -8.13 -18.57 7.78
CA TYR A 225 -8.77 -17.78 6.71
C TYR A 225 -8.55 -18.33 5.29
N ASP A 226 -7.88 -19.47 5.15
CA ASP A 226 -7.57 -20.11 3.85
C ASP A 226 -6.90 -19.17 2.84
N VAL A 227 -5.91 -18.38 3.28
CA VAL A 227 -5.08 -17.56 2.38
C VAL A 227 -3.76 -18.23 2.04
N VAL A 228 -3.25 -17.94 0.85
CA VAL A 228 -2.00 -18.54 0.35
C VAL A 228 -0.85 -17.93 1.12
N THR A 229 -0.04 -18.77 1.75
CA THR A 229 1.11 -18.31 2.55
C THR A 229 2.39 -18.92 2.03
N LYS A 230 3.39 -18.06 1.80
CA LYS A 230 4.79 -18.43 1.54
C LYS A 230 5.64 -18.06 2.74
N VAL A 231 6.63 -18.87 3.07
CA VAL A 231 7.64 -18.52 4.07
C VAL A 231 8.99 -18.26 3.41
N ASN A 232 9.54 -17.07 3.60
CA ASN A 232 10.94 -16.79 3.27
C ASN A 232 11.83 -17.21 4.43
N CYS A 233 12.97 -17.83 4.13
CA CYS A 233 14.00 -18.15 5.12
C CYS A 233 15.37 -17.74 4.58
N VAL A 234 16.09 -16.90 5.31
CA VAL A 234 17.47 -16.52 5.00
C VAL A 234 18.40 -17.58 5.58
N ALA A 235 19.17 -18.24 4.72
CA ALA A 235 20.17 -19.23 5.11
C ALA A 235 21.46 -18.52 5.53
N LEU A 236 21.83 -18.70 6.80
CA LEU A 236 22.93 -18.05 7.50
C LEU A 236 23.94 -19.12 7.90
N LYS A 237 25.08 -19.15 7.21
CA LYS A 237 26.16 -20.12 7.42
C LYS A 237 26.67 -20.09 8.86
N GLY A 238 26.85 -21.25 9.47
CA GLY A 238 27.22 -21.47 10.87
C GLY A 238 26.13 -21.13 11.88
N ILE A 239 24.90 -20.81 11.44
CA ILE A 239 23.84 -20.30 12.34
C ILE A 239 22.57 -21.12 12.22
N ASN A 240 21.96 -21.20 11.04
CA ASN A 240 20.65 -21.84 10.87
C ASN A 240 20.57 -22.80 9.70
N GLU A 241 21.61 -23.00 8.89
CA GLU A 241 21.54 -23.83 7.69
C GLU A 241 21.13 -25.28 8.00
N HIS A 242 21.66 -25.85 9.09
CA HIS A 242 21.30 -27.18 9.57
C HIS A 242 19.88 -27.25 10.15
N HIS A 243 19.31 -26.10 10.51
CA HIS A 243 18.00 -25.94 11.14
C HIS A 243 16.87 -25.75 10.12
N ILE A 244 17.18 -25.35 8.88
CA ILE A 244 16.18 -25.05 7.84
C ILE A 244 15.23 -26.23 7.56
N PRO A 245 15.67 -27.50 7.49
CA PRO A 245 14.75 -28.63 7.35
C PRO A 245 13.71 -28.71 8.48
N GLU A 246 14.07 -28.34 9.71
CA GLU A 246 13.11 -28.32 10.83
C GLU A 246 12.10 -27.17 10.68
N ILE A 247 12.54 -26.01 10.17
CA ILE A 247 11.64 -24.90 9.83
C ILE A 247 10.60 -25.38 8.82
N ALA A 248 11.04 -26.02 7.71
CA ALA A 248 10.17 -26.50 6.65
C ALA A 248 9.11 -27.49 7.16
N LYS A 249 9.53 -28.48 7.95
CA LYS A 249 8.61 -29.42 8.62
C LYS A 249 7.61 -28.71 9.51
N LYS A 250 8.08 -27.79 10.36
CA LYS A 250 7.21 -27.07 11.30
C LYS A 250 6.15 -26.26 10.58
N ILE A 251 6.53 -25.45 9.60
CA ILE A 251 5.57 -24.58 8.87
C ILE A 251 4.63 -25.39 7.98
N LYS A 252 5.06 -26.56 7.47
CA LYS A 252 4.20 -27.49 6.74
C LYS A 252 3.05 -27.97 7.61
N THR A 253 3.30 -28.34 8.87
CA THR A 253 2.24 -28.77 9.80
C THR A 253 1.18 -27.70 10.06
N ILE A 254 1.52 -26.41 9.88
CA ILE A 254 0.61 -25.28 10.06
C ILE A 254 -0.23 -25.03 8.78
N GLY A 255 0.22 -25.53 7.63
CA GLY A 255 -0.49 -25.40 6.34
C GLY A 255 0.07 -24.29 5.43
N VAL A 256 1.34 -23.94 5.58
CA VAL A 256 2.06 -23.08 4.61
C VAL A 256 2.11 -23.77 3.24
N TYR A 257 1.92 -23.00 2.17
CA TYR A 257 1.86 -23.52 0.80
C TYR A 257 3.24 -23.86 0.23
N MET A 258 4.20 -22.95 0.42
CA MET A 258 5.57 -23.12 -0.06
C MET A 258 6.56 -22.32 0.78
N SER A 259 7.85 -22.64 0.67
CA SER A 259 8.93 -21.81 1.21
C SER A 259 9.91 -21.35 0.15
N ASN A 260 10.66 -20.31 0.48
CA ASN A 260 11.70 -19.73 -0.35
C ASN A 260 12.97 -19.58 0.49
N ILE A 261 13.92 -20.50 0.30
CA ILE A 261 15.23 -20.46 0.94
C ILE A 261 16.14 -19.54 0.11
N MET A 262 16.65 -18.50 0.75
CA MET A 262 17.50 -17.49 0.13
C MET A 262 18.86 -17.46 0.81
N PRO A 263 19.97 -17.33 0.07
CA PRO A 263 21.27 -17.13 0.69
C PRO A 263 21.34 -15.78 1.39
N HIS A 264 22.01 -15.73 2.54
CA HIS A 264 22.49 -14.49 3.12
C HIS A 264 23.39 -13.74 2.12
N ILE A 265 23.18 -12.43 2.01
CA ILE A 265 24.04 -11.52 1.26
C ILE A 265 24.64 -10.54 2.27
N PRO A 266 25.98 -10.54 2.45
CA PRO A 266 26.64 -9.64 3.40
C PRO A 266 26.37 -8.17 3.08
N VAL A 267 25.97 -7.41 4.10
CA VAL A 267 25.68 -5.98 3.98
C VAL A 267 26.66 -5.19 4.85
N PRO A 268 27.50 -4.33 4.27
CA PRO A 268 28.39 -3.45 5.04
C PRO A 268 27.62 -2.64 6.09
N GLY A 269 28.10 -2.64 7.32
CA GLY A 269 27.47 -2.00 8.48
C GLY A 269 26.43 -2.86 9.21
N SER A 270 26.10 -4.05 8.72
CA SER A 270 25.31 -5.03 9.48
C SER A 270 26.20 -5.83 10.45
N VAL A 271 25.60 -6.47 11.45
CA VAL A 271 26.31 -7.36 12.38
C VAL A 271 26.90 -8.56 11.62
N PHE A 272 26.20 -9.03 10.59
CA PHE A 272 26.62 -10.16 9.75
C PHE A 272 27.38 -9.75 8.48
N GLN A 273 27.99 -8.54 8.45
CA GLN A 273 28.72 -8.07 7.28
C GLN A 273 29.92 -8.95 6.86
N TYR A 274 30.46 -9.74 7.79
CA TYR A 274 31.57 -10.68 7.55
C TYR A 274 31.12 -12.15 7.58
N LEU A 275 29.81 -12.39 7.64
CA LEU A 275 29.27 -13.74 7.60
C LEU A 275 29.27 -14.23 6.16
N ASP A 276 30.06 -15.25 5.89
CA ASP A 276 30.15 -15.92 4.59
C ASP A 276 28.76 -16.28 4.04
N ARG A 277 28.61 -16.08 2.73
CA ARG A 277 27.45 -16.56 1.97
C ARG A 277 27.60 -18.06 1.67
N LEU A 278 26.52 -18.82 1.81
CA LEU A 278 26.43 -20.19 1.30
C LEU A 278 26.54 -20.23 -0.22
N LYS A 279 27.21 -21.24 -0.76
CA LYS A 279 27.34 -21.39 -2.21
C LYS A 279 25.99 -21.77 -2.82
N SER A 280 25.85 -21.58 -4.12
CA SER A 280 24.60 -21.90 -4.83
C SER A 280 24.26 -23.38 -4.70
N GLU A 281 25.27 -24.25 -4.74
CA GLU A 281 25.12 -25.69 -4.62
C GLU A 281 24.57 -26.07 -3.22
N ASP A 282 25.10 -25.47 -2.15
CA ASP A 282 24.63 -25.69 -0.78
C ASP A 282 23.16 -25.24 -0.60
N ILE A 283 22.78 -24.13 -1.25
CA ILE A 283 21.39 -23.63 -1.20
C ILE A 283 20.44 -24.57 -1.95
N ASP A 284 20.87 -25.10 -3.10
CA ASP A 284 20.05 -26.03 -3.87
C ASP A 284 19.91 -27.37 -3.16
N GLU A 285 20.95 -27.87 -2.49
CA GLU A 285 20.87 -29.04 -1.61
C GLU A 285 19.88 -28.84 -0.45
N LEU A 286 19.90 -27.66 0.20
CA LEU A 286 18.93 -27.31 1.23
C LEU A 286 17.50 -27.28 0.69
N ARG A 287 17.30 -26.75 -0.52
CA ARG A 287 16.00 -26.75 -1.19
C ARG A 287 15.54 -28.16 -1.50
N ASP A 288 16.40 -29.01 -2.06
CA ASP A 288 16.07 -30.40 -2.39
C ASP A 288 15.70 -31.20 -1.14
N THR A 289 16.45 -30.98 -0.05
CA THR A 289 16.15 -31.58 1.26
C THR A 289 14.78 -31.15 1.78
N CYS A 290 14.43 -29.87 1.66
CA CYS A 290 13.16 -29.34 2.16
C CYS A 290 11.96 -29.59 1.22
N GLU A 291 12.20 -29.81 -0.08
CA GLU A 291 11.16 -30.06 -1.10
C GLU A 291 10.34 -31.31 -0.77
N VAL A 292 10.96 -32.30 -0.10
CA VAL A 292 10.29 -33.52 0.37
C VAL A 292 9.11 -33.20 1.30
N ASP A 293 9.26 -32.18 2.14
CA ASP A 293 8.24 -31.77 3.12
C ASP A 293 7.33 -30.66 2.57
N LEU A 294 7.91 -29.67 1.90
CA LEU A 294 7.23 -28.45 1.47
C LEU A 294 7.80 -27.94 0.15
N LYS A 295 6.90 -27.56 -0.77
CA LYS A 295 7.24 -26.97 -2.08
C LYS A 295 8.25 -25.82 -1.93
N GLN A 296 9.31 -25.79 -2.75
CA GLN A 296 10.30 -24.70 -2.74
C GLN A 296 10.15 -23.75 -3.92
N MET A 297 10.36 -22.45 -3.67
CA MET A 297 10.53 -21.43 -4.70
C MET A 297 11.98 -21.45 -5.21
N ARG A 298 12.16 -21.66 -6.51
CA ARG A 298 13.50 -21.73 -7.14
C ARG A 298 13.84 -20.55 -8.05
N HIS A 299 12.85 -19.73 -8.41
CA HIS A 299 13.00 -18.61 -9.34
C HIS A 299 13.02 -17.24 -8.63
N CYS A 300 13.37 -17.20 -7.34
CA CYS A 300 13.43 -15.95 -6.59
C CYS A 300 14.57 -15.06 -7.08
N ARG A 301 14.26 -13.78 -7.33
CA ARG A 301 15.23 -12.76 -7.76
C ARG A 301 15.53 -11.70 -6.68
N GLN A 302 15.02 -11.88 -5.45
CA GLN A 302 15.11 -10.91 -4.34
C GLN A 302 14.73 -9.48 -4.78
N CYS A 303 13.47 -9.32 -5.17
CA CYS A 303 12.96 -8.11 -5.83
C CYS A 303 13.01 -6.86 -4.93
N ARG A 304 13.27 -5.69 -5.53
CA ARG A 304 13.25 -4.41 -4.81
C ARG A 304 11.88 -4.08 -4.20
N ALA A 305 11.84 -3.22 -3.18
CA ALA A 305 10.58 -2.75 -2.58
C ALA A 305 9.79 -1.81 -3.51
N ASP A 306 10.41 -1.38 -4.61
CA ASP A 306 9.82 -0.59 -5.69
C ASP A 306 9.78 -1.34 -7.04
N ALA A 307 9.93 -2.67 -7.04
CA ALA A 307 9.98 -3.48 -8.25
C ALA A 307 8.71 -3.33 -9.13
N VAL A 308 8.90 -3.26 -10.45
CA VAL A 308 7.82 -3.12 -11.44
C VAL A 308 8.10 -4.02 -12.65
N GLY A 309 7.09 -4.64 -13.25
CA GLY A 309 7.25 -5.51 -14.44
C GLY A 309 7.15 -6.99 -14.11
N THR A 310 7.81 -7.88 -14.85
CA THR A 310 7.82 -9.33 -14.53
C THR A 310 9.08 -9.71 -13.74
N LEU A 311 9.16 -10.91 -13.16
CA LEU A 311 10.38 -11.34 -12.45
C LEU A 311 11.63 -11.36 -13.35
N ASP A 312 11.45 -11.72 -14.62
CA ASP A 312 12.54 -11.78 -15.59
C ASP A 312 12.83 -10.42 -16.26
N LYS A 313 11.87 -9.49 -16.21
CA LYS A 313 11.99 -8.14 -16.76
C LYS A 313 11.54 -7.11 -15.73
N ASP A 314 12.44 -6.81 -14.79
CA ASP A 314 12.26 -5.69 -13.86
C ASP A 314 12.49 -4.38 -14.61
N LEU A 315 11.48 -3.52 -14.61
CA LEU A 315 11.49 -2.25 -15.32
C LEU A 315 11.89 -1.15 -14.34
N SER A 316 12.74 -0.22 -14.77
CA SER A 316 12.85 1.04 -14.04
C SER A 316 11.64 1.92 -14.34
N LEU A 317 11.22 2.73 -13.37
CA LEU A 317 10.17 3.73 -13.60
C LEU A 317 10.55 4.65 -14.77
N SER A 318 11.84 5.03 -14.86
CA SER A 318 12.35 5.78 -16.01
C SER A 318 12.14 5.04 -17.33
N ASP A 319 12.38 3.73 -17.44
CA ASP A 319 12.17 3.00 -18.69
C ASP A 319 10.70 2.95 -19.11
N ILE A 320 9.79 2.84 -18.13
CA ILE A 320 8.34 2.87 -18.38
C ILE A 320 7.94 4.25 -18.90
N TYR A 321 8.49 5.32 -18.31
CA TYR A 321 8.23 6.70 -18.74
C TYR A 321 9.01 7.09 -20.01
N GLN A 322 10.12 6.42 -20.33
CA GLN A 322 11.03 6.75 -21.43
C GLN A 322 10.80 5.90 -22.69
N GLN A 323 10.12 4.75 -22.59
CA GLN A 323 9.48 4.11 -23.75
C GLN A 323 8.42 5.02 -24.40
N CYS A 324 8.03 6.09 -23.70
CA CYS A 324 7.26 7.22 -24.24
C CYS A 324 8.11 8.23 -25.03
N ALA A 325 9.43 8.30 -24.84
CA ALA A 325 10.31 9.30 -25.45
C ALA A 325 10.99 8.81 -26.76
N THR A 326 11.10 7.50 -26.99
CA THR A 326 11.86 6.93 -28.12
C THR A 326 11.03 6.63 -29.37
N HIS A 327 9.72 6.91 -29.36
CA HIS A 327 8.89 6.93 -30.59
C HIS A 327 8.79 8.31 -31.25
N CYS A 328 9.58 9.29 -30.81
CA CYS A 328 9.66 10.62 -31.43
C CYS A 328 11.10 10.95 -31.82
N THR A 329 11.63 10.29 -32.87
CA THR A 329 12.75 10.87 -33.63
C THR A 329 12.19 11.85 -34.64
N VAL A 330 12.15 13.14 -34.29
CA VAL A 330 12.31 14.21 -35.28
C VAL A 330 13.53 15.02 -34.87
N LYS A 331 14.46 15.11 -35.82
CA LYS A 331 15.80 15.68 -35.68
C LYS A 331 15.77 17.10 -35.12
N GLU A 332 16.61 17.33 -34.11
CA GLU A 332 17.06 18.65 -33.70
C GLU A 332 17.64 19.42 -34.90
N LYS A 333 17.07 20.58 -35.22
CA LYS A 333 17.85 21.74 -35.66
C LYS A 333 17.26 23.04 -35.11
N THR A 334 18.19 23.85 -34.59
CA THR A 334 18.19 25.29 -34.32
C THR A 334 17.59 25.83 -33.01
N LYS A 335 18.45 26.62 -32.35
CA LYS A 335 18.35 27.34 -31.06
C LYS A 335 17.50 28.63 -31.18
N PRO A 336 17.20 29.33 -30.07
CA PRO A 336 15.88 29.86 -29.75
C PRO A 336 15.67 31.32 -30.18
N THR A 337 14.43 31.65 -30.54
CA THR A 337 13.93 33.03 -30.54
C THR A 337 12.54 33.07 -29.91
N ARG A 338 12.40 33.97 -28.92
CA ARG A 338 11.16 34.29 -28.21
C ARG A 338 10.12 34.87 -29.17
N SER A 339 8.93 34.30 -29.20
CA SER A 339 7.65 35.01 -29.35
C SER A 339 6.48 34.05 -29.17
N SER A 340 5.46 34.53 -28.46
CA SER A 340 4.04 34.14 -28.47
C SER A 340 3.65 32.96 -29.37
N ASP A 341 3.19 31.88 -28.73
CA ASP A 341 1.99 31.08 -29.09
C ASP A 341 2.16 29.66 -28.56
N SER A 342 1.54 29.41 -27.39
CA SER A 342 1.55 28.12 -26.70
C SER A 342 0.39 27.23 -27.14
N SER A 343 0.24 27.02 -28.45
CA SER A 343 -0.81 26.16 -29.01
C SER A 343 -0.32 25.38 -30.23
N ALA A 344 0.42 24.31 -30.00
CA ALA A 344 0.51 23.18 -30.95
C ALA A 344 1.42 22.11 -30.35
N TYR A 345 0.87 20.97 -29.93
CA TYR A 345 1.43 19.61 -29.97
C TYR A 345 0.55 18.69 -29.09
N PHE A 346 -0.67 18.41 -29.55
CA PHE A 346 -1.45 17.24 -29.16
C PHE A 346 -1.77 16.47 -30.44
N SER A 347 -1.82 15.14 -30.39
CA SER A 347 -2.33 14.34 -31.52
C SER A 347 -3.85 14.58 -31.67
N GLY A 348 -4.42 14.40 -32.86
CA GLY A 348 -5.83 14.76 -33.14
C GLY A 348 -6.87 14.15 -32.18
N GLU A 349 -6.62 12.95 -31.64
CA GLU A 349 -7.49 12.29 -30.65
C GLU A 349 -7.21 12.75 -29.21
N GLU A 350 -5.95 13.07 -28.86
CA GLU A 350 -5.58 13.62 -27.54
C GLU A 350 -5.95 15.10 -27.41
N GLN A 351 -6.01 15.83 -28.52
CA GLN A 351 -6.46 17.21 -28.57
C GLN A 351 -7.98 17.26 -28.39
N GLU A 352 -8.73 16.32 -28.97
CA GLU A 352 -10.16 16.15 -28.68
C GLU A 352 -10.43 15.77 -27.23
N GLU A 353 -9.63 14.91 -26.60
CA GLU A 353 -9.82 14.51 -25.19
C GLU A 353 -9.36 15.59 -24.20
N HIS A 354 -8.30 16.35 -24.52
CA HIS A 354 -7.86 17.54 -23.77
C HIS A 354 -8.86 18.69 -23.92
N ASP A 355 -9.35 18.96 -25.13
CA ASP A 355 -10.39 19.96 -25.41
C ASP A 355 -11.72 19.56 -24.76
N HIS A 356 -12.07 18.28 -24.77
CA HIS A 356 -13.25 17.76 -24.06
C HIS A 356 -13.10 17.89 -22.54
N ARG A 357 -11.91 17.70 -21.97
CA ARG A 357 -11.62 17.94 -20.55
C ARG A 357 -11.58 19.43 -20.18
N LEU A 358 -11.19 20.30 -21.11
CA LEU A 358 -11.31 21.75 -20.98
C LEU A 358 -12.79 22.20 -21.02
N GLN A 359 -13.66 21.43 -21.67
CA GLN A 359 -15.12 21.64 -21.68
C GLN A 359 -15.84 21.06 -20.46
N LEU A 360 -15.19 20.20 -19.66
CA LEU A 360 -15.79 19.67 -18.43
C LEU A 360 -15.86 20.73 -17.34
N LYS A 361 -17.01 20.78 -16.65
CA LYS A 361 -17.22 21.66 -15.51
C LYS A 361 -16.21 21.35 -14.40
N ARG A 362 -15.72 22.40 -13.76
CA ARG A 362 -14.75 22.34 -12.66
C ARG A 362 -15.43 22.49 -11.30
N TYR A 363 -14.88 21.82 -10.29
CA TYR A 363 -15.40 21.78 -8.92
C TYR A 363 -14.25 21.99 -7.95
N ALA A 364 -14.34 23.01 -7.11
CA ALA A 364 -13.35 23.29 -6.08
C ALA A 364 -13.70 22.52 -4.81
N VAL A 365 -12.74 21.84 -4.20
CA VAL A 365 -12.98 20.99 -3.03
C VAL A 365 -12.08 21.43 -1.86
N ALA A 366 -12.71 21.76 -0.74
CA ALA A 366 -12.03 22.01 0.54
C ALA A 366 -11.78 20.68 1.25
N THR A 367 -10.52 20.23 1.20
CA THR A 367 -10.09 18.94 1.77
C THR A 367 -8.72 19.06 2.41
N SER A 368 -8.49 18.34 3.50
CA SER A 368 -7.19 18.30 4.18
C SER A 368 -6.20 17.34 3.51
N ASN A 369 -6.71 16.35 2.76
CA ASN A 369 -5.91 15.21 2.28
C ASN A 369 -6.25 14.74 0.85
N GLY A 370 -7.26 15.31 0.19
CA GLY A 370 -7.68 14.93 -1.17
C GLY A 370 -8.60 13.71 -1.25
N ALA A 371 -8.91 13.06 -0.13
CA ALA A 371 -9.73 11.84 -0.09
C ALA A 371 -11.17 12.09 0.36
N ILE A 372 -11.37 13.00 1.32
CA ILE A 372 -12.68 13.32 1.92
C ILE A 372 -12.90 14.83 1.92
N VAL A 373 -14.14 15.28 1.71
CA VAL A 373 -14.56 16.66 1.93
C VAL A 373 -14.71 16.90 3.44
N ASP A 374 -13.62 17.32 4.09
CA ASP A 374 -13.50 17.40 5.54
C ASP A 374 -13.08 18.79 6.06
N THR A 375 -12.87 19.75 5.17
CA THR A 375 -12.38 21.10 5.54
C THR A 375 -13.49 22.14 5.45
N HIS A 376 -13.59 23.00 6.46
CA HIS A 376 -14.45 24.18 6.42
C HIS A 376 -13.91 25.20 5.40
N PHE A 377 -14.78 25.79 4.58
CA PHE A 377 -14.39 26.70 3.48
C PHE A 377 -13.42 27.81 3.93
N GLY A 378 -13.77 28.55 4.98
CA GLY A 378 -12.94 29.65 5.50
C GLY A 378 -11.63 29.22 6.18
N GLN A 379 -11.42 27.91 6.36
CA GLN A 379 -10.22 27.30 6.94
C GLN A 379 -9.46 26.45 5.90
N ALA A 380 -9.79 26.55 4.61
CA ALA A 380 -9.03 25.88 3.56
C ALA A 380 -7.70 26.61 3.31
N LYS A 381 -6.57 25.88 3.25
CA LYS A 381 -5.25 26.39 2.80
C LYS A 381 -5.08 26.28 1.29
N GLU A 382 -5.83 25.36 0.71
CA GLU A 382 -5.82 25.07 -0.70
C GLU A 382 -7.16 24.45 -1.08
N PHE A 383 -7.57 24.71 -2.31
CA PHE A 383 -8.68 24.02 -2.95
C PHE A 383 -8.13 23.06 -3.99
N TYR A 384 -8.66 21.84 -3.99
CA TYR A 384 -8.36 20.86 -5.00
C TYR A 384 -9.40 21.02 -6.11
N ILE A 385 -8.96 21.29 -7.34
CA ILE A 385 -9.84 21.57 -8.47
C ILE A 385 -10.02 20.28 -9.26
N TYR A 386 -11.26 19.80 -9.35
CA TYR A 386 -11.61 18.61 -10.10
C TYR A 386 -12.44 18.94 -11.33
N ALA A 387 -12.24 18.22 -12.42
CA ALA A 387 -13.13 18.22 -13.59
C ALA A 387 -13.94 16.92 -13.60
N SER A 388 -15.25 17.01 -13.84
CA SER A 388 -16.12 15.83 -13.87
C SER A 388 -17.36 16.04 -14.73
N ASP A 389 -17.78 14.96 -15.39
CA ASP A 389 -19.05 14.83 -16.10
C ASP A 389 -20.11 14.08 -15.26
N GLY A 390 -19.80 13.73 -14.00
CA GLY A 390 -20.66 12.94 -13.13
C GLY A 390 -20.39 11.44 -13.13
N LYS A 391 -19.46 10.95 -13.97
CA LYS A 391 -19.00 9.55 -13.92
C LYS A 391 -17.68 9.41 -13.17
N ILE A 392 -16.70 10.25 -13.49
CA ILE A 392 -15.35 10.19 -12.91
C ILE A 392 -14.89 11.60 -12.53
N ALA A 393 -14.31 11.75 -11.34
CA ALA A 393 -13.72 13.00 -10.86
C ALA A 393 -12.20 13.00 -11.13
N HIS A 394 -11.75 13.90 -12.00
CA HIS A 394 -10.33 14.05 -12.34
C HIS A 394 -9.74 15.25 -11.61
N LEU A 395 -8.70 15.05 -10.80
CA LEU A 395 -7.95 16.18 -10.24
C LEU A 395 -7.25 16.92 -11.38
N VAL A 396 -7.54 18.21 -11.54
CA VAL A 396 -6.93 19.10 -12.52
C VAL A 396 -5.68 19.74 -11.92
N GLU A 397 -5.84 20.35 -10.74
CA GLU A 397 -4.77 21.10 -10.07
C GLU A 397 -5.12 21.38 -8.61
N LYS A 398 -4.16 21.99 -7.89
CA LYS A 398 -4.37 22.51 -6.54
C LYS A 398 -4.09 24.00 -6.50
N ARG A 399 -4.98 24.78 -5.90
CA ARG A 399 -4.87 26.23 -5.81
C ARG A 399 -4.76 26.64 -4.36
N LYS A 400 -3.61 27.18 -3.98
CA LYS A 400 -3.35 27.66 -2.61
C LYS A 400 -4.09 28.96 -2.36
N VAL A 401 -4.64 29.10 -1.17
CA VAL A 401 -5.36 30.27 -0.72
C VAL A 401 -4.96 30.59 0.73
N GLU A 402 -5.04 31.85 1.11
CA GLU A 402 -4.88 32.23 2.50
C GLU A 402 -6.17 32.01 3.29
N HIS A 403 -6.03 31.60 4.55
CA HIS A 403 -7.18 31.46 5.44
C HIS A 403 -7.83 32.80 5.74
N TYR A 404 -9.15 32.88 5.55
CA TYR A 404 -9.94 34.09 5.77
C TYR A 404 -10.55 34.18 7.19
N CYS A 405 -10.68 33.06 7.92
CA CYS A 405 -11.31 33.04 9.25
C CYS A 405 -10.32 32.79 10.39
N ASN A 406 -10.04 33.82 11.20
CA ASN A 406 -9.22 33.75 12.43
C ASN A 406 -10.03 33.84 13.74
N GLY A 407 -11.37 33.79 13.70
CA GLY A 407 -12.19 33.99 14.90
C GLY A 407 -12.43 35.46 15.24
N TYR A 408 -13.07 35.69 16.39
CA TYR A 408 -13.76 36.93 16.76
C TYR A 408 -12.82 37.99 17.36
N ASP A 409 -11.91 38.52 16.55
CA ASP A 409 -11.31 39.85 16.67
C ASP A 409 -10.32 40.00 15.50
N ASP A 410 -10.70 40.75 14.47
CA ASP A 410 -9.72 41.55 13.70
C ASP A 410 -10.37 42.38 12.59
N CYS A 411 -9.81 43.58 12.45
CA CYS A 411 -10.22 44.75 11.68
C CYS A 411 -10.57 44.46 10.20
N GLN A 412 -11.54 45.23 9.69
CA GLN A 412 -12.28 45.00 8.45
C GLN A 412 -11.43 45.09 7.16
N GLU A 413 -10.24 45.71 7.16
CA GLU A 413 -9.47 45.96 5.94
C GLU A 413 -8.71 44.73 5.41
N SER A 414 -8.24 43.81 6.27
CA SER A 414 -7.43 42.64 5.83
C SER A 414 -8.25 41.40 5.41
N LYS A 415 -9.57 41.47 5.59
CA LYS A 415 -10.51 40.40 5.25
C LYS A 415 -10.82 40.44 3.76
N ASP A 416 -11.16 41.60 3.21
CA ASP A 416 -11.65 41.69 1.83
C ASP A 416 -10.61 41.21 0.80
N ASP A 417 -9.33 41.52 0.96
CA ASP A 417 -8.26 41.04 0.08
C ASP A 417 -8.10 39.50 0.06
N LYS A 418 -8.24 38.85 1.23
CA LYS A 418 -8.13 37.38 1.37
C LYS A 418 -9.35 36.68 0.78
N TRP A 419 -10.53 37.27 0.97
CA TRP A 419 -11.76 36.81 0.35
C TRP A 419 -11.67 36.89 -1.18
N GLU A 420 -11.19 38.01 -1.72
CA GLU A 420 -10.93 38.17 -3.15
C GLU A 420 -9.89 37.18 -3.68
N GLY A 421 -8.87 36.86 -2.87
CA GLY A 421 -7.89 35.80 -3.17
C GLY A 421 -8.54 34.43 -3.38
N ILE A 422 -9.45 34.04 -2.47
CA ILE A 422 -10.20 32.78 -2.60
C ILE A 422 -11.10 32.82 -3.84
N LEU A 423 -11.85 33.91 -4.04
CA LEU A 423 -12.75 34.03 -5.20
C LEU A 423 -12.01 33.91 -6.53
N ARG A 424 -10.87 34.62 -6.69
CA ARG A 424 -10.02 34.47 -7.88
C ARG A 424 -9.54 33.03 -8.08
N ALA A 425 -9.23 32.34 -6.99
CA ALA A 425 -8.77 30.96 -7.04
C ALA A 425 -9.86 29.95 -7.40
N ILE A 426 -11.16 30.30 -7.40
CA ILE A 426 -12.25 29.36 -7.73
C ILE A 426 -13.21 29.90 -8.79
N ALA A 427 -12.92 31.06 -9.40
CA ALA A 427 -13.83 31.78 -10.28
C ALA A 427 -14.31 30.99 -11.51
N ASP A 428 -13.52 30.02 -11.97
CA ASP A 428 -13.83 29.14 -13.11
C ASP A 428 -14.50 27.82 -12.70
N CYS A 429 -14.81 27.63 -11.42
CA CYS A 429 -15.47 26.43 -10.91
C CYS A 429 -16.99 26.62 -10.89
N SER A 430 -17.73 25.59 -11.28
CA SER A 430 -19.19 25.56 -11.23
C SER A 430 -19.73 25.40 -9.80
N ALA A 431 -18.96 24.76 -8.92
CA ALA A 431 -19.35 24.60 -7.52
C ALA A 431 -18.13 24.53 -6.59
N VAL A 432 -18.37 24.80 -5.31
CA VAL A 432 -17.41 24.58 -4.22
C VAL A 432 -17.99 23.60 -3.22
N LEU A 433 -17.24 22.55 -2.92
CA LEU A 433 -17.60 21.51 -1.97
C LEU A 433 -16.78 21.67 -0.69
N ALA A 434 -17.45 21.78 0.46
CA ALA A 434 -16.80 21.91 1.76
C ALA A 434 -17.60 21.24 2.87
N LEU A 435 -16.93 20.91 3.99
CA LEU A 435 -17.58 20.37 5.19
C LEU A 435 -18.64 21.34 5.73
N ARG A 436 -18.35 22.65 5.68
CA ARG A 436 -19.23 23.74 6.10
C ARG A 436 -18.87 25.02 5.34
N ILE A 437 -19.89 25.83 5.01
CA ILE A 437 -19.78 27.14 4.37
C ILE A 437 -20.67 28.11 5.15
N GLY A 438 -20.12 29.25 5.58
CA GLY A 438 -20.89 30.26 6.33
C GLY A 438 -21.88 31.03 5.45
N ASN A 439 -22.90 31.65 6.06
CA ASN A 439 -23.99 32.32 5.35
C ASN A 439 -23.52 33.45 4.41
N VAL A 440 -22.56 34.26 4.84
CA VAL A 440 -22.02 35.36 4.03
C VAL A 440 -21.23 34.83 2.82
N PRO A 441 -20.25 33.92 2.98
CA PRO A 441 -19.62 33.23 1.85
C PRO A 441 -20.59 32.54 0.89
N ASN A 442 -21.61 31.87 1.43
CA ASN A 442 -22.60 31.13 0.64
C ASN A 442 -23.33 32.06 -0.34
N LYS A 443 -23.86 33.19 0.16
CA LYS A 443 -24.54 34.18 -0.67
C LYS A 443 -23.61 34.77 -1.74
N LYS A 444 -22.38 35.15 -1.35
CA LYS A 444 -21.40 35.72 -2.28
C LYS A 444 -20.99 34.74 -3.39
N LEU A 445 -20.88 33.43 -3.11
CA LEU A 445 -20.59 32.41 -4.12
C LEU A 445 -21.73 32.27 -5.12
N LEU A 446 -22.98 32.28 -4.64
CA LEU A 446 -24.17 32.25 -5.50
C LEU A 446 -24.26 33.50 -6.40
N ASP A 447 -23.96 34.68 -5.87
CA ASP A 447 -24.00 35.95 -6.62
C ASP A 447 -23.04 35.95 -7.83
N ILE A 448 -21.94 35.16 -7.77
CA ILE A 448 -20.99 35.00 -8.88
C ILE A 448 -21.17 33.69 -9.67
N GLY A 449 -22.25 32.95 -9.40
CA GLY A 449 -22.62 31.75 -10.15
C GLY A 449 -21.89 30.46 -9.76
N ILE A 450 -21.27 30.41 -8.57
CA ILE A 450 -20.62 29.21 -8.03
C ILE A 450 -21.55 28.56 -7.01
N GLU A 451 -21.98 27.30 -7.25
CA GLU A 451 -22.88 26.58 -6.33
C GLU A 451 -22.13 26.16 -5.05
N PRO A 452 -22.55 26.61 -3.85
CA PRO A 452 -21.95 26.16 -2.60
C PRO A 452 -22.60 24.85 -2.13
N ILE A 453 -21.81 23.78 -2.05
CA ILE A 453 -22.26 22.44 -1.66
C ILE A 453 -21.63 22.07 -0.32
N VAL A 454 -22.49 21.92 0.70
CA VAL A 454 -22.08 21.45 2.02
C VAL A 454 -22.27 19.94 2.08
N THR A 455 -21.18 19.19 2.19
CA THR A 455 -21.23 17.72 2.22
C THR A 455 -20.07 17.12 3.01
N VAL A 456 -20.26 15.89 3.49
CA VAL A 456 -19.23 15.05 4.10
C VAL A 456 -19.24 13.72 3.40
N ASP A 457 -18.39 13.59 2.40
CA ASP A 457 -18.26 12.37 1.61
C ASP A 457 -16.83 12.28 1.07
N THR A 458 -16.50 11.14 0.47
CA THR A 458 -15.34 11.00 -0.41
C THR A 458 -15.38 12.04 -1.51
N VAL A 459 -14.22 12.61 -1.84
CA VAL A 459 -14.11 13.67 -2.86
C VAL A 459 -14.64 13.19 -4.21
N ALA A 460 -14.36 11.93 -4.57
CA ALA A 460 -14.83 11.34 -5.83
C ALA A 460 -16.36 11.30 -5.92
N ASN A 461 -17.04 10.81 -4.87
CA ASN A 461 -18.51 10.75 -4.87
C ASN A 461 -19.11 12.16 -4.83
N ALA A 462 -18.58 13.03 -3.98
CA ALA A 462 -19.07 14.40 -3.83
C ALA A 462 -19.01 15.19 -5.15
N VAL A 463 -17.88 15.15 -5.85
CA VAL A 463 -17.68 15.85 -7.14
C VAL A 463 -18.56 15.24 -8.23
N ASN A 464 -18.69 13.92 -8.31
CA ASN A 464 -19.52 13.28 -9.31
C ASN A 464 -21.02 13.58 -9.08
N GLN A 465 -21.48 13.59 -7.83
CA GLN A 465 -22.86 13.97 -7.51
C GLN A 465 -23.14 15.44 -7.85
N ALA A 466 -22.22 16.35 -7.52
CA ALA A 466 -22.32 17.75 -7.91
C ALA A 466 -22.45 17.89 -9.44
N ALA A 467 -21.64 17.17 -10.21
CA ALA A 467 -21.71 17.20 -11.67
C ALA A 467 -23.01 16.63 -12.25
N LEU A 468 -23.55 15.57 -11.67
CA LEU A 468 -24.87 15.04 -12.04
C LEU A 468 -25.99 16.02 -11.72
N GLN A 469 -25.94 16.69 -10.58
CA GLN A 469 -26.92 17.70 -10.17
C GLN A 469 -26.89 18.91 -11.11
N SER A 470 -25.71 19.44 -11.42
CA SER A 470 -25.55 20.53 -12.39
C SER A 470 -26.04 20.14 -13.80
N LYS A 471 -25.93 18.87 -14.21
CA LYS A 471 -26.49 18.37 -15.48
C LYS A 471 -28.02 18.34 -15.45
N ARG A 472 -28.63 17.87 -14.36
CA ARG A 472 -30.10 17.83 -14.19
C ARG A 472 -30.73 19.23 -14.17
N GLN A 473 -30.11 20.18 -13.46
CA GLN A 473 -30.56 21.57 -13.42
C GLN A 473 -30.51 22.22 -14.81
N ALA A 474 -29.47 21.95 -15.62
CA ALA A 474 -29.35 22.44 -17.00
C ALA A 474 -30.35 21.79 -17.98
N GLN A 475 -30.86 20.59 -17.67
CA GLN A 475 -31.91 19.93 -18.46
C GLN A 475 -33.30 20.45 -18.09
N ASN A 476 -33.56 20.68 -16.80
CA ASN A 476 -34.83 21.23 -16.32
C ASN A 476 -35.05 22.70 -16.73
N SER A 477 -33.99 23.50 -16.87
CA SER A 477 -34.08 24.87 -17.39
C SER A 477 -34.32 24.93 -18.90
N LYS A 478 -33.99 23.86 -19.65
CA LYS A 478 -34.30 23.70 -21.08
C LYS A 478 -35.70 23.12 -21.34
N SER A 479 -36.37 22.58 -20.31
CA SER A 479 -37.71 21.98 -20.41
C SER A 479 -38.84 22.86 -19.87
N MET A 480 -38.59 24.14 -19.56
CA MET A 480 -39.69 25.12 -19.47
C MET A 480 -39.96 25.65 -20.89
N PRO A 481 -41.07 25.25 -21.54
CA PRO A 481 -41.53 26.01 -22.69
C PRO A 481 -41.83 27.44 -22.24
N ASN A 482 -41.49 28.41 -23.09
CA ASN A 482 -42.16 29.69 -23.11
C ASN A 482 -43.67 29.44 -23.13
N GLN A 483 -44.31 29.46 -21.97
CA GLN A 483 -45.70 29.89 -21.87
C GLN A 483 -45.64 31.41 -21.73
N ILE A 484 -45.59 32.04 -22.89
CA ILE A 484 -46.09 33.39 -23.06
C ILE A 484 -47.61 33.25 -22.99
N GLU A 485 -48.20 33.82 -21.95
CA GLU A 485 -49.26 34.83 -22.08
C GLU A 485 -49.15 35.80 -20.89
#